data_AF-A0AAD7B4K7-F1
#
_entry.id   AF-A0AAD7B4K7-F1
#
_cell.length_a   1.000
_cell.length_b   1.000
_cell.length_c   1.000
_cell.angle_alpha   90.00
_cell.angle_beta   90.00
_cell.angle_gamma   90.00
#
_symmetry.space_group_name_H-M   'P 1'
#
loop_
_entity.id
_entity.type
_entity.pdbx_description
1 polymer ?
#
loop_
_entity_poly.entity_id
_entity_poly.type
_entity_poly.pdbx_seq_one_letter_code
_entity_poly.pdbx_strand_id
1 'polypeptide(L)'
;MFLLEDIDPGLVKPLTPMEFIQSIFVSEVGMQLVMADFGLNVNNWLDKEQAVEVLCDSVSYSITMFPYEESTGLVEHIRLIALLCEVD
;
A
#
# COMPACT_ATOMS: atom_id res chain seq x y z
N MET A 1 -4.14 -2.63 -19.15
CA MET A 1 -5.45 -3.22 -18.81
C MET A 1 -5.36 -4.72 -19.01
N PHE A 2 -5.33 -5.49 -17.93
CA PHE A 2 -5.32 -6.96 -17.98
C PHE A 2 -6.76 -7.46 -18.21
N LEU A 3 -6.93 -8.44 -19.10
CA LEU A 3 -8.22 -9.10 -19.29
C LEU A 3 -8.40 -10.15 -18.18
N LEU A 4 -9.57 -10.18 -17.55
CA LEU A 4 -9.89 -11.14 -16.48
C LEU A 4 -9.76 -12.61 -16.94
N GLU A 5 -9.79 -12.85 -18.25
CA GLU A 5 -9.64 -14.15 -18.91
C GLU A 5 -8.19 -14.68 -18.86
N ASP A 6 -7.20 -13.81 -18.66
CA ASP A 6 -5.77 -14.18 -18.55
C ASP A 6 -5.37 -14.60 -17.12
N ILE A 7 -6.29 -14.46 -16.15
CA ILE A 7 -6.06 -14.86 -14.76
C ILE A 7 -6.39 -16.35 -14.64
N ASP A 8 -5.37 -17.20 -14.58
CA ASP A 8 -5.55 -18.61 -14.21
C ASP A 8 -6.09 -18.70 -12.77
N PRO A 9 -7.35 -19.13 -12.56
CA PRO A 9 -7.95 -19.20 -11.23
C PRO A 9 -7.26 -20.22 -10.32
N GLY A 10 -6.48 -21.17 -10.87
CA GLY A 10 -5.65 -22.10 -10.12
C GLY A 10 -4.36 -21.49 -9.58
N LEU A 11 -3.92 -20.35 -10.13
CA LEU A 11 -2.76 -19.58 -9.67
C LEU A 11 -3.13 -18.49 -8.65
N VAL A 12 -4.42 -18.16 -8.51
CA VAL A 12 -4.90 -17.20 -7.51
C VAL A 12 -5.09 -17.91 -6.17
N LYS A 13 -3.99 -18.07 -5.42
CA LYS A 13 -4.06 -18.58 -4.05
C LYS A 13 -4.76 -17.53 -3.17
N PRO A 14 -5.85 -17.87 -2.46
CA PRO A 14 -6.45 -16.96 -1.50
C PRO A 14 -5.42 -16.55 -0.45
N LEU A 15 -5.35 -15.27 -0.13
CA LEU A 15 -4.51 -14.78 0.95
C LEU A 15 -4.93 -15.45 2.26
N THR A 16 -3.96 -15.95 3.02
CA THR A 16 -4.20 -16.30 4.41
C THR A 16 -4.58 -15.05 5.18
N PRO A 17 -5.24 -15.17 6.36
CA PRO A 17 -5.61 -14.01 7.16
C PRO A 17 -4.42 -13.10 7.48
N MET A 18 -3.24 -13.66 7.71
CA MET A 18 -2.03 -12.87 7.98
C MET A 18 -1.57 -12.11 6.75
N GLU A 19 -1.50 -12.77 5.59
CA GLU A 19 -1.10 -12.13 4.32
C GLU A 19 -2.09 -11.03 3.93
N PHE A 20 -3.39 -11.21 4.18
CA PHE A 20 -4.41 -10.19 3.98
C PHE A 20 -4.20 -8.98 4.90
N ILE A 21 -3.96 -9.22 6.20
CA ILE A 21 -3.74 -8.14 7.17
C ILE A 21 -2.54 -7.29 6.74
N GLN A 22 -1.42 -7.95 6.44
CA GLN A 22 -0.15 -7.33 6.10
C GLN A 22 -0.20 -6.56 4.78
N SER A 23 -0.80 -7.15 3.74
CA SER A 23 -0.73 -6.61 2.39
C SER A 23 -1.85 -5.63 2.06
N ILE A 24 -3.00 -5.73 2.74
CA ILE A 24 -4.21 -4.96 2.40
C ILE A 24 -4.69 -4.16 3.60
N PHE A 25 -4.95 -4.81 4.73
CA PHE A 25 -5.64 -4.16 5.84
C PHE A 25 -4.82 -3.03 6.47
N VAL A 26 -3.52 -3.24 6.68
CA VAL A 26 -2.64 -2.21 7.26
C VAL A 26 -2.58 -0.96 6.36
N SER A 27 -2.44 -1.14 5.04
CA SER A 27 -2.41 -0.03 4.08
C SER A 27 -3.73 0.74 4.04
N GLU A 28 -4.86 0.05 4.04
CA GLU A 28 -6.19 0.67 4.07
C GLU A 28 -6.40 1.49 5.36
N VAL A 29 -6.04 0.93 6.52
CA VAL A 29 -6.13 1.65 7.79
C VAL A 29 -5.17 2.85 7.81
N GLY A 30 -3.96 2.69 7.29
CA GLY A 30 -2.99 3.79 7.15
C GLY A 30 -3.52 4.94 6.30
N MET A 31 -4.13 4.64 5.15
CA MET A 31 -4.75 5.64 4.29
C MET A 31 -5.90 6.35 5.02
N GLN A 32 -6.79 5.61 5.69
CA GLN A 32 -7.89 6.21 6.44
C GLN A 32 -7.43 7.13 7.57
N LEU A 33 -6.31 6.81 8.23
CA LEU A 33 -5.72 7.67 9.26
C LEU A 33 -5.18 8.97 8.67
N VAL A 34 -4.46 8.91 7.53
CA VAL A 34 -4.02 10.11 6.81
C VAL A 34 -5.23 10.94 6.37
N MET A 35 -6.25 10.32 5.80
CA MET A 35 -7.46 11.03 5.39
C MET A 35 -8.14 11.73 6.57
N ALA A 36 -8.23 11.07 7.73
CA ALA A 36 -8.81 11.67 8.93
C ALA A 36 -7.98 12.87 9.45
N ASP A 37 -6.66 12.76 9.44
CA ASP A 37 -5.75 13.82 9.90
C ASP A 37 -5.84 15.08 9.02
N PHE A 38 -5.97 14.89 7.70
CA PHE A 38 -6.08 15.98 6.72
C PHE A 38 -7.52 16.45 6.46
N GLY A 39 -8.52 15.84 7.10
CA GLY A 39 -9.94 16.19 6.90
C GLY A 39 -10.48 15.82 5.50
N LEU A 40 -9.91 14.80 4.87
CA LEU A 40 -10.23 14.32 3.53
C LEU A 40 -11.45 13.38 3.53
N ASN A 41 -12.20 13.35 2.42
CA ASN A 41 -13.42 12.55 2.31
C ASN A 41 -13.15 11.14 1.76
N VAL A 42 -13.39 10.11 2.58
CA VAL A 42 -13.23 8.69 2.22
C VAL A 42 -14.09 8.20 1.04
N ASN A 43 -15.08 8.97 0.60
CA ASN A 43 -15.90 8.64 -0.57
C ASN A 43 -15.47 9.39 -1.83
N ASN A 44 -14.54 10.34 -1.72
CA ASN A 44 -14.00 11.09 -2.84
C ASN A 44 -12.72 10.42 -3.35
N TRP A 45 -12.69 10.10 -4.64
CA TRP A 45 -11.54 9.46 -5.27
C TRP A 45 -10.28 10.33 -5.23
N LEU A 46 -10.40 11.63 -5.51
CA LEU A 46 -9.28 12.55 -5.53
C LEU A 46 -8.61 12.67 -4.15
N ASP A 47 -9.44 12.68 -3.11
CA ASP A 47 -8.99 12.75 -1.72
C ASP A 47 -8.26 11.45 -1.30
N LYS A 48 -8.65 10.30 -1.86
CA LYS A 48 -7.91 9.04 -1.65
C LYS A 48 -6.56 9.05 -2.34
N GLU A 49 -6.51 9.53 -3.59
CA GLU A 49 -5.28 9.65 -4.35
C GLU A 49 -4.26 10.54 -3.61
N GLN A 50 -4.72 11.67 -3.06
CA GLN A 50 -3.89 12.53 -2.21
C GLN A 50 -3.37 11.81 -0.96
N ALA A 51 -4.21 11.01 -0.28
CA ALA A 51 -3.77 10.27 0.89
C ALA A 51 -2.76 9.16 0.55
N VAL A 52 -2.90 8.53 -0.62
CA VAL A 52 -1.92 7.56 -1.13
C VAL A 52 -0.60 8.25 -1.44
N GLU A 53 -0.61 9.42 -2.09
CA GLU A 53 0.60 10.21 -2.37
C GLU A 53 1.37 10.52 -1.07
N VAL A 54 0.68 10.99 -0.02
CA VAL A 54 1.28 11.24 1.30
C VAL A 54 1.91 9.97 1.91
N LEU A 55 1.28 8.82 1.74
CA LEU A 55 1.85 7.54 2.19
C LEU A 55 3.10 7.17 1.39
N CYS A 56 3.08 7.33 0.07
CA CYS A 56 4.22 7.07 -0.81
C CYS A 56 5.40 7.99 -0.47
N ASP A 57 5.14 9.28 -0.21
CA ASP A 57 6.14 10.26 0.21
C ASP A 57 6.73 9.91 1.58
N SER A 58 5.88 9.50 2.52
CA SER A 58 6.31 9.08 3.86
C SER A 58 7.20 7.84 3.82
N VAL A 59 6.90 6.89 2.92
CA VAL A 59 7.72 5.71 2.66
C VAL A 59 9.04 6.10 2.02
N SER A 60 9.02 6.93 0.98
CA SER A 60 10.22 7.41 0.28
C SER A 60 11.15 8.17 1.21
N TYR A 61 10.59 9.01 2.08
CA TYR A 61 11.32 9.69 3.14
C TYR A 61 11.93 8.71 4.15
N SER A 62 11.16 7.70 4.59
CA SER A 62 11.65 6.68 5.52
C SER A 62 12.79 5.84 4.92
N ILE A 63 12.69 5.44 3.65
CA ILE A 63 13.78 4.74 2.93
C ILE A 63 15.03 5.62 2.86
N THR A 64 14.85 6.92 2.59
CA THR A 64 15.97 7.87 2.46
C THR A 64 16.63 8.15 3.81
N MET A 65 15.86 8.22 4.90
CA MET A 65 16.35 8.48 6.25
C MET A 65 16.89 7.24 6.96
N PHE A 66 16.44 6.04 6.59
CA PHE A 66 16.89 4.76 7.12
C PHE A 66 17.32 3.84 5.97
N PRO A 67 18.38 4.20 5.23
CA PRO A 67 18.87 3.39 4.14
C PRO A 67 19.50 2.11 4.71
N TYR A 68 18.74 1.02 4.71
CA TYR A 68 19.20 -0.36 4.95
C TYR A 68 20.15 -0.52 6.16
N GLU A 69 19.61 -0.35 7.36
CA GLU A 69 20.15 -1.08 8.51
C GLU A 69 19.40 -2.42 8.60
N GLU A 70 20.17 -3.50 8.67
CA GLU A 70 19.76 -4.88 8.43
C GLU A 70 18.52 -5.34 9.22
N SER A 71 17.69 -6.12 8.53
CA SER A 71 16.73 -7.08 9.10
C SER A 71 15.58 -6.51 9.93
N THR A 72 14.44 -6.26 9.30
CA THR A 72 13.11 -6.54 9.86
C THR A 72 12.08 -6.44 8.75
N GLY A 73 10.99 -7.22 8.81
CA GLY A 73 9.93 -7.29 7.80
C GLY A 73 9.22 -5.96 7.47
N LEU A 74 9.61 -4.85 8.10
CA LEU A 74 9.20 -3.49 7.80
C LEU A 74 9.65 -3.04 6.39
N VAL A 75 10.83 -3.48 5.94
CA VAL A 75 11.38 -3.12 4.62
C VAL A 75 10.58 -3.77 3.49
N GLU A 76 10.04 -4.97 3.69
CA GLU A 76 9.16 -5.63 2.71
C GLU A 76 7.79 -4.96 2.61
N HIS A 77 7.21 -4.50 3.72
CA HIS A 77 5.94 -3.76 3.71
C HIS A 77 6.09 -2.41 3.00
N ILE A 78 7.20 -1.71 3.26
CA ILE A 78 7.58 -0.48 2.56
C ILE A 78 7.70 -0.73 1.05
N ARG A 79 8.32 -1.84 0.63
CA ARG A 79 8.41 -2.22 -0.79
C ARG A 79 7.06 -2.53 -1.42
N LEU A 80 6.16 -3.20 -0.70
CA LEU A 80 4.80 -3.48 -1.19
C LEU A 80 4.01 -2.18 -1.40
N ILE A 81 4.12 -1.22 -0.49
CA ILE A 81 3.50 0.09 -0.65
C ILE A 81 4.13 0.84 -1.83
N ALA A 82 5.47 0.85 -1.96
CA ALA A 82 6.15 1.47 -3.08
C ALA A 82 5.77 0.85 -4.44
N LEU A 83 5.63 -0.49 -4.51
CA LEU A 83 5.16 -1.19 -5.71
C LEU A 83 3.71 -0.84 -6.06
N LEU A 84 2.86 -0.52 -5.08
CA LEU A 84 1.51 0.00 -5.34
C LEU A 84 1.54 1.44 -5.86
N CYS A 85 2.58 2.22 -5.55
CA CYS A 85 2.77 3.59 -6.04
C CYS A 85 3.33 3.66 -7.48
N GLU A 86 3.96 2.59 -8.00
CA GLU A 86 4.58 2.55 -9.35
C GLU A 86 3.66 1.99 -10.45
N VAL A 87 2.40 1.64 -10.16
CA VAL A 87 1.45 1.14 -11.17
C VAL A 87 0.68 2.32 -11.78
N ASP A 88 1.19 2.84 -12.90
CA ASP A 88 0.47 3.67 -13.88
C ASP A 88 -0.66 2.88 -14.60
#